data_AF-A0A372DDP8-F1
#
_entry.id   AF-A0A372DDP8-F1
#
_cell.length_a   1.000
_cell.length_b   1.000
_cell.length_c   1.000
_cell.angle_alpha   90.00
_cell.angle_beta   90.00
_cell.angle_gamma   90.00
#
_symmetry.space_group_name_H-M   'P 1'
#
loop_
_entity.id
_entity.type
_entity.pdbx_description
1 polymer ?
#
loop_
_entity_poly.entity_id
_entity_poly.type
_entity_poly.pdbx_seq_one_letter_code
_entity_poly.pdbx_strand_id
1 'polypeptide(L)'
;MDPAEFSAAVLRETARLGVRLPKLQVLAETGSTNQVAWELAQAGAQPGTIVIALQQSAGRGQWGRQWSSPLGGLYLSRYFAPQLLPEDGAQLTLAAAWGLGQTLRDRGVPVALKWPNDLVVRGRKWGGLLTETRLVGGKIARAVTGLGLNWANPVPETGINATELFPALAFPERLHDQPDQPDQLVDRQVVDRLDPLGLLDHWADRSSDSFNVSDGSHPLNGAGALANQANQLNTPPLLPPTDFPAEGGPPIRSLAELAALVIAGLDRGDRQLQTGGIESFLADYLELLETCGRSVQVGDRTGIAVGITPRGELRVKFSDQLAAELHLPPGAVRLGYARSPQSPDPPSPDSGEVTDCLKNP
;
A
#
# COMPACT_ATOMS: atom_id res chain seq x y z
N MET A 1 7.03 16.72 13.48
CA MET A 1 7.68 15.42 13.77
C MET A 1 9.10 15.54 13.29
N ASP A 2 10.09 15.31 14.14
CA ASP A 2 11.49 15.33 13.74
C ASP A 2 11.84 14.07 12.90
N PRO A 3 12.56 14.18 11.75
CA PRO A 3 12.91 13.02 10.93
C PRO A 3 13.71 11.94 11.67
N ALA A 4 14.60 12.31 12.61
CA ALA A 4 15.41 11.33 13.33
C ALA A 4 14.57 10.57 14.36
N GLU A 5 13.70 11.28 15.10
CA GLU A 5 12.71 10.64 15.97
C GLU A 5 11.79 9.68 15.21
N PHE A 6 11.29 10.11 14.05
CA PHE A 6 10.44 9.26 13.22
C PHE A 6 11.18 8.03 12.69
N SER A 7 12.43 8.21 12.22
CA SER A 7 13.31 7.11 11.82
C SER A 7 13.48 6.09 12.94
N ALA A 8 13.78 6.54 14.16
CA ALA A 8 13.92 5.67 15.31
C ALA A 8 12.60 4.93 15.65
N ALA A 9 11.46 5.61 15.54
CA ALA A 9 10.15 4.98 15.73
C ALA A 9 9.86 3.90 14.69
N VAL A 10 10.09 4.18 13.40
CA VAL A 10 9.90 3.20 12.31
C VAL A 10 10.81 1.98 12.53
N LEU A 11 12.09 2.19 12.89
CA LEU A 11 13.01 1.08 13.17
C LEU A 11 12.51 0.21 14.32
N ARG A 12 12.04 0.80 15.43
CA ARG A 12 11.45 0.04 16.55
C ARG A 12 10.25 -0.79 16.11
N GLU A 13 9.32 -0.21 15.35
CA GLU A 13 8.13 -0.94 14.90
C GLU A 13 8.49 -2.04 13.89
N THR A 14 9.43 -1.81 12.96
CA THR A 14 9.90 -2.87 12.05
C THR A 14 10.58 -4.01 12.80
N ALA A 15 11.37 -3.70 13.83
CA ALA A 15 12.01 -4.71 14.67
C ALA A 15 10.98 -5.58 15.42
N ARG A 16 9.88 -4.99 15.91
CA ARG A 16 8.77 -5.74 16.54
C ARG A 16 8.07 -6.69 15.56
N LEU A 17 8.06 -6.36 14.27
CA LEU A 17 7.54 -7.23 13.21
C LEU A 17 8.59 -8.24 12.71
N GLY A 18 9.81 -8.24 13.26
CA GLY A 18 10.90 -9.10 12.80
C GLY A 18 11.48 -8.70 11.45
N VAL A 19 11.17 -7.49 10.95
CA VAL A 19 11.67 -6.98 9.67
C VAL A 19 12.99 -6.24 9.89
N ARG A 20 14.03 -6.64 9.15
CA ARG A 20 15.32 -5.95 9.14
C ARG A 20 15.49 -5.16 7.86
N LEU A 21 15.90 -3.91 7.99
CA LEU A 21 16.13 -3.02 6.85
C LEU A 21 17.63 -2.92 6.58
N PRO A 22 18.08 -3.08 5.32
CA PRO A 22 19.47 -2.81 4.97
C PRO A 22 19.80 -1.32 5.14
N LYS A 23 18.82 -0.44 4.89
CA LYS A 23 18.91 1.01 5.10
C LYS A 23 17.52 1.63 5.21
N LEU A 24 17.38 2.58 6.13
CA LEU A 24 16.25 3.52 6.22
C LEU A 24 16.78 4.95 6.14
N GLN A 25 16.24 5.75 5.22
CA GLN A 25 16.51 7.18 5.14
C GLN A 25 15.19 7.95 5.28
N VAL A 26 15.09 8.76 6.33
CA VAL A 26 13.94 9.65 6.57
C VAL A 26 14.37 11.09 6.30
N LEU A 27 13.58 11.81 5.51
CA LEU A 27 13.80 13.19 5.12
C LEU A 27 12.65 14.07 5.62
N ALA A 28 12.96 15.30 6.04
CA ALA A 28 11.91 16.28 6.31
C ALA A 28 11.13 16.60 5.03
N GLU A 29 11.85 16.94 3.96
CA GLU A 29 11.29 17.28 2.66
C GLU A 29 12.16 16.72 1.53
N THR A 30 11.53 16.39 0.40
CA THR A 30 12.21 16.06 -0.85
C THR A 30 11.33 16.40 -2.05
N GLY A 31 11.88 16.41 -3.27
CA GLY A 31 11.07 16.44 -4.48
C GLY A 31 10.22 15.17 -4.62
N SER A 32 10.85 14.00 -4.50
CA SER A 32 10.17 12.69 -4.61
C SER A 32 10.99 11.61 -3.92
N THR A 33 10.37 10.77 -3.09
CA THR A 33 11.03 9.62 -2.46
C THR A 33 11.48 8.59 -3.50
N ASN A 34 10.78 8.45 -4.64
CA ASN A 34 11.21 7.59 -5.74
C ASN A 34 12.54 8.05 -6.33
N GLN A 35 12.68 9.37 -6.51
CA GLN A 35 13.89 9.97 -7.06
C GLN A 35 15.09 9.70 -6.14
N VAL A 36 14.94 9.93 -4.84
CA VAL A 36 15.98 9.63 -3.84
C VAL A 36 16.31 8.14 -3.80
N ALA A 37 15.30 7.25 -3.86
CA ALA A 37 15.52 5.81 -3.90
C ALA A 37 16.34 5.38 -5.14
N TRP A 38 16.09 6.00 -6.30
CA TRP A 38 16.91 5.78 -7.50
C TRP A 38 18.34 6.28 -7.35
N GLU A 39 18.55 7.43 -6.73
CA GLU A 39 19.88 7.98 -6.46
C GLU A 39 20.67 7.04 -5.54
N LEU A 40 20.04 6.55 -4.47
CA LEU A 40 20.64 5.55 -3.58
C LEU A 40 20.97 4.24 -4.29
N ALA A 41 20.04 3.73 -5.11
CA ALA A 41 20.28 2.52 -5.90
C ALA A 41 21.44 2.68 -6.90
N GLN A 42 21.59 3.88 -7.49
CA GLN A 42 22.72 4.20 -8.37
C GLN A 42 24.04 4.32 -7.59
N ALA A 43 23.98 4.79 -6.34
CA ALA A 43 25.11 4.85 -5.42
C ALA A 43 25.45 3.49 -4.77
N GLY A 44 24.78 2.39 -5.16
CA GLY A 44 25.08 1.04 -4.69
C GLY A 44 24.33 0.60 -3.43
N ALA A 45 23.23 1.27 -3.07
CA ALA A 45 22.37 0.81 -1.98
C ALA A 45 21.82 -0.59 -2.26
N GLN A 46 21.64 -1.39 -1.20
CA GLN A 46 21.13 -2.75 -1.31
C GLN A 46 19.61 -2.78 -1.56
N PRO A 47 19.09 -3.77 -2.32
CA PRO A 47 17.65 -4.03 -2.40
C PRO A 47 17.05 -4.17 -1.00
N GLY A 48 15.85 -3.64 -0.81
CA GLY A 48 15.22 -3.46 0.51
C GLY A 48 15.49 -2.11 1.16
N THR A 49 16.32 -1.25 0.57
CA THR A 49 16.50 0.14 1.04
C THR A 49 15.17 0.90 1.01
N ILE A 50 14.86 1.58 2.11
CA ILE A 50 13.66 2.40 2.30
C ILE A 50 14.02 3.89 2.35
N VAL A 51 13.24 4.70 1.65
CA VAL A 51 13.24 6.16 1.76
C VAL A 51 11.86 6.61 2.21
N ILE A 52 11.78 7.47 3.23
CA ILE A 52 10.56 8.11 3.68
C ILE A 52 10.76 9.62 3.67
N ALA A 53 9.74 10.39 3.30
CA ALA A 53 9.72 11.83 3.49
C ALA A 53 8.48 12.25 4.27
N LEU A 54 8.62 13.26 5.15
CA LEU A 54 7.45 13.84 5.83
C LEU A 54 6.59 14.68 4.87
N GLN A 55 7.22 15.26 3.84
CA GLN A 55 6.57 16.04 2.79
C GLN A 55 7.28 15.83 1.44
N GLN A 56 6.54 15.94 0.33
CA GLN A 56 7.13 16.04 -1.01
C GLN A 56 6.64 17.29 -1.77
N SER A 57 7.54 18.00 -2.42
CA SER A 57 7.22 19.16 -3.27
C SER A 57 6.87 18.77 -4.71
N ALA A 58 7.33 17.61 -5.18
CA ALA A 58 7.11 17.11 -6.54
C ALA A 58 6.66 15.63 -6.54
N GLY A 59 5.77 15.26 -5.61
CA GLY A 59 5.19 13.93 -5.53
C GLY A 59 4.57 13.48 -6.85
N ARG A 60 4.88 12.25 -7.28
CA ARG A 60 4.48 11.73 -8.60
C ARG A 60 3.42 10.64 -8.47
N GLY A 61 2.43 10.69 -9.35
CA GLY A 61 1.48 9.62 -9.62
C GLY A 61 1.66 9.07 -11.04
N GLN A 62 0.84 8.08 -11.41
CA GLN A 62 0.88 7.50 -12.76
C GLN A 62 0.42 8.50 -13.84
N TRP A 63 0.98 8.34 -15.04
CA TRP A 63 0.66 9.12 -16.25
C TRP A 63 0.85 10.62 -16.07
N GLY A 64 1.95 11.01 -15.41
CA GLY A 64 2.33 12.42 -15.22
C GLY A 64 1.48 13.19 -14.20
N ARG A 65 0.54 12.54 -13.53
CA ARG A 65 -0.28 13.18 -12.49
C ARG A 65 0.57 13.48 -11.27
N GLN A 66 0.27 14.56 -10.57
CA GLN A 66 0.91 14.90 -9.31
C GLN A 66 0.23 14.17 -8.15
N TRP A 67 1.02 13.70 -7.18
CA TRP A 67 0.52 13.18 -5.91
C TRP A 67 0.73 14.25 -4.82
N SER A 68 -0.37 14.80 -4.30
CA SER A 68 -0.31 15.78 -3.20
C SER A 68 0.30 15.13 -1.96
N SER A 69 1.39 15.71 -1.45
CA SER A 69 2.20 15.12 -0.39
C SER A 69 2.52 16.09 0.77
N PRO A 70 1.53 16.76 1.38
CA PRO A 70 1.78 17.67 2.51
C PRO A 70 2.13 16.89 3.79
N LEU A 71 2.51 17.60 4.86
CA LEU A 71 2.70 16.96 6.17
C LEU A 71 1.46 16.16 6.60
N GLY A 72 1.71 15.06 7.30
CA GLY A 72 0.66 14.20 7.86
C GLY A 72 0.24 13.03 6.97
N GLY A 73 0.89 12.78 5.83
CA GLY A 73 0.77 11.52 5.08
C GLY A 73 1.97 10.59 5.28
N LEU A 74 1.90 9.37 4.74
CA LEU A 74 3.05 8.48 4.61
C LEU A 74 3.51 8.48 3.15
N TYR A 75 4.72 8.96 2.90
CA TYR A 75 5.36 8.95 1.58
C TYR A 75 6.63 8.11 1.66
N LEU A 76 6.59 6.93 1.07
CA LEU A 76 7.61 5.91 1.24
C LEU A 76 7.98 5.30 -0.11
N SER A 77 9.26 5.08 -0.36
CA SER A 77 9.73 4.31 -1.52
C SER A 77 10.65 3.17 -1.08
N ARG A 78 10.48 2.01 -1.70
CA ARG A 78 11.37 0.85 -1.51
C ARG A 78 12.10 0.55 -2.83
N TYR A 79 13.38 0.22 -2.72
CA TYR A 79 14.20 -0.25 -3.85
C TYR A 79 14.21 -1.79 -3.90
N PHE A 80 14.09 -2.36 -5.10
CA PHE A 80 13.99 -3.79 -5.38
C PHE A 80 14.95 -4.22 -6.50
N ALA A 81 15.29 -5.51 -6.55
CA ALA A 81 16.07 -6.12 -7.63
C ALA A 81 15.46 -7.45 -8.13
N PRO A 82 14.30 -7.41 -8.80
CA PRO A 82 13.41 -8.57 -8.94
C PRO A 82 13.75 -9.53 -10.09
N GLN A 83 14.67 -9.19 -11.00
CA GLN A 83 15.13 -10.02 -12.12
C GLN A 83 14.02 -10.56 -13.05
N LEU A 84 12.97 -9.76 -13.29
CA LEU A 84 11.82 -10.12 -14.11
C LEU A 84 12.04 -9.85 -15.59
N LEU A 85 11.25 -10.51 -16.45
CA LEU A 85 11.15 -10.12 -17.85
C LEU A 85 10.36 -8.81 -17.97
N PRO A 86 10.62 -7.97 -19.00
CA PRO A 86 9.92 -6.70 -19.18
C PRO A 86 8.40 -6.83 -19.22
N GLU A 87 7.88 -7.87 -19.88
CA GLU A 87 6.45 -8.15 -19.99
C GLU A 87 5.79 -8.56 -18.66
N ASP A 88 6.57 -8.91 -17.65
CA ASP A 88 6.10 -9.25 -16.29
C ASP A 88 6.17 -8.05 -15.33
N GLY A 89 6.54 -6.86 -15.81
CA GLY A 89 6.75 -5.68 -14.96
C GLY A 89 5.53 -5.28 -14.12
N ALA A 90 4.31 -5.52 -14.62
CA ALA A 90 3.08 -5.25 -13.88
C ALA A 90 2.96 -6.08 -12.59
N GLN A 91 3.55 -7.27 -12.55
CA GLN A 91 3.50 -8.17 -11.39
C GLN A 91 4.12 -7.53 -10.15
N LEU A 92 5.10 -6.63 -10.29
CA LEU A 92 5.69 -5.89 -9.16
C LEU A 92 4.66 -5.03 -8.42
N THR A 93 3.82 -4.32 -9.17
CA THR A 93 2.79 -3.46 -8.58
C THR A 93 1.70 -4.30 -7.94
N LEU A 94 1.30 -5.40 -8.58
CA LEU A 94 0.28 -6.31 -8.04
C LEU A 94 0.76 -7.02 -6.79
N ALA A 95 2.00 -7.50 -6.76
CA ALA A 95 2.61 -8.14 -5.60
C ALA A 95 2.73 -7.16 -4.42
N ALA A 96 3.19 -5.92 -4.68
CA ALA A 96 3.24 -4.86 -3.68
C ALA A 96 1.85 -4.54 -3.12
N ALA A 97 0.84 -4.37 -3.99
CA ALA A 97 -0.53 -4.10 -3.60
C ALA A 97 -1.14 -5.24 -2.78
N TRP A 98 -0.95 -6.49 -3.21
CA TRP A 98 -1.39 -7.69 -2.49
C TRP A 98 -0.76 -7.79 -1.11
N GLY A 99 0.58 -7.70 -1.03
CA GLY A 99 1.30 -7.87 0.23
C GLY A 99 0.93 -6.79 1.25
N LEU A 100 0.75 -5.54 0.79
CA LEU A 100 0.19 -4.47 1.60
C LEU A 100 -1.25 -4.75 2.03
N GLY A 101 -2.12 -5.12 1.08
CA GLY A 101 -3.54 -5.39 1.33
C GLY A 101 -3.74 -6.48 2.39
N GLN A 102 -3.07 -7.62 2.24
CA GLN A 102 -3.11 -8.71 3.21
C GLN A 102 -2.60 -8.25 4.59
N THR A 103 -1.43 -7.60 4.65
CA THR A 103 -0.84 -7.16 5.92
C THR A 103 -1.72 -6.16 6.67
N LEU A 104 -2.45 -5.30 5.95
CA LEU A 104 -3.38 -4.32 6.52
C LEU A 104 -4.71 -4.97 6.92
N ARG A 105 -5.22 -5.95 6.16
CA ARG A 105 -6.40 -6.75 6.55
C ARG A 105 -6.13 -7.61 7.78
N ASP A 106 -4.92 -8.16 7.93
CA ASP A 106 -4.47 -8.87 9.13
C ASP A 106 -4.51 -7.97 10.39
N ARG A 107 -4.51 -6.64 10.21
CA ARG A 107 -4.68 -5.61 11.26
C ARG A 107 -6.10 -5.03 11.32
N GLY A 108 -7.08 -5.69 10.71
CA GLY A 108 -8.48 -5.28 10.75
C GLY A 108 -8.82 -4.08 9.86
N VAL A 109 -7.91 -3.61 9.00
CA VAL A 109 -8.21 -2.53 8.05
C VAL A 109 -8.94 -3.13 6.84
N PRO A 110 -10.17 -2.72 6.51
CA PRO A 110 -10.93 -3.26 5.38
C PRO A 110 -10.46 -2.62 4.06
N VAL A 111 -9.17 -2.73 3.79
CA VAL A 111 -8.59 -2.24 2.54
C VAL A 111 -9.01 -3.15 1.39
N ALA A 112 -9.37 -2.53 0.29
CA ALA A 112 -9.53 -3.18 -1.00
C ALA A 112 -8.56 -2.56 -2.01
N LEU A 113 -8.41 -3.24 -3.14
CA LEU A 113 -7.55 -2.82 -4.23
C LEU A 113 -8.41 -2.36 -5.40
N LYS A 114 -8.04 -1.23 -5.96
CA LYS A 114 -8.56 -0.75 -7.23
C LYS A 114 -7.43 -0.84 -8.25
N TRP A 115 -7.61 -1.72 -9.22
CA TRP A 115 -6.58 -2.01 -10.21
C TRP A 115 -6.21 -0.75 -11.01
N PRO A 116 -4.92 -0.57 -11.35
CA PRO A 116 -3.80 -1.49 -11.07
C PRO A 116 -3.06 -1.24 -9.75
N ASN A 117 -3.26 -0.11 -9.09
CA ASN A 117 -2.25 0.42 -8.16
C ASN A 117 -2.80 1.19 -6.96
N ASP A 118 -4.12 1.26 -6.79
CA ASP A 118 -4.72 2.08 -5.73
C ASP A 118 -5.21 1.24 -4.57
N LEU A 119 -5.00 1.75 -3.36
CA LEU A 119 -5.58 1.23 -2.12
C LEU A 119 -6.83 2.06 -1.80
N VAL A 120 -7.93 1.38 -1.55
CA VAL A 120 -9.24 1.99 -1.33
C VAL A 120 -9.86 1.46 -0.04
N VAL A 121 -10.56 2.33 0.68
CA VAL A 121 -11.33 1.98 1.87
C VAL A 121 -12.68 2.69 1.77
N ARG A 122 -13.78 1.95 1.99
CA ARG A 122 -15.15 2.45 1.77
C ARG A 122 -15.32 3.07 0.37
N GLY A 123 -14.73 2.45 -0.66
CA GLY A 123 -14.75 2.93 -2.06
C GLY A 123 -13.98 4.24 -2.34
N ARG A 124 -13.36 4.85 -1.32
CA ARG A 124 -12.58 6.09 -1.42
C ARG A 124 -11.08 5.81 -1.44
N LYS A 125 -10.32 6.67 -2.12
CA LYS A 125 -8.87 6.50 -2.27
C LYS A 125 -8.15 6.74 -0.93
N TRP A 126 -7.54 5.70 -0.40
CA TRP A 126 -6.69 5.81 0.78
C TRP A 126 -5.22 6.04 0.41
N GLY A 127 -4.78 5.45 -0.70
CA GLY A 127 -3.42 5.64 -1.21
C GLY A 127 -3.21 5.08 -2.60
N GLY A 128 -1.97 5.14 -3.06
CA GLY A 128 -1.59 4.61 -4.36
C GLY A 128 -0.11 4.26 -4.45
N LEU A 129 0.18 3.33 -5.34
CA LEU A 129 1.52 2.85 -5.66
C LEU A 129 1.99 3.44 -6.99
N LEU A 130 3.30 3.69 -7.08
CA LEU A 130 4.00 4.05 -8.30
C LEU A 130 5.29 3.23 -8.43
N THR A 131 5.24 2.20 -9.26
CA THR A 131 6.41 1.37 -9.59
C THR A 131 7.13 1.93 -10.81
N GLU A 132 8.42 2.19 -10.68
CA GLU A 132 9.33 2.56 -11.76
C GLU A 132 10.38 1.46 -11.91
N THR A 133 10.79 1.14 -13.14
CA THR A 133 11.71 0.02 -13.43
C THR A 133 12.87 0.45 -14.32
N ARG A 134 14.03 -0.18 -14.17
CA ARG A 134 15.17 -0.04 -15.09
C ARG A 134 15.60 -1.40 -15.62
N LEU A 135 15.80 -1.47 -16.93
CA LEU A 135 16.27 -2.67 -17.61
C LEU A 135 17.80 -2.78 -17.57
N VAL A 136 18.30 -3.98 -17.32
CA VAL A 136 19.72 -4.34 -17.46
C VAL A 136 19.78 -5.74 -18.05
N GLY A 137 20.50 -5.92 -19.17
CA GLY A 137 20.63 -7.23 -19.82
C GLY A 137 19.29 -7.84 -20.26
N GLY A 138 18.34 -7.02 -20.70
CA GLY A 138 17.01 -7.47 -21.14
C GLY A 138 16.03 -7.83 -20.03
N LYS A 139 16.40 -7.64 -18.75
CA LYS A 139 15.54 -7.89 -17.59
C LYS A 139 15.30 -6.64 -16.77
N ILE A 140 14.17 -6.60 -16.06
CA ILE A 140 13.93 -5.65 -14.97
C ILE A 140 14.82 -6.06 -13.80
N ALA A 141 16.05 -5.55 -13.80
CA ALA A 141 17.04 -5.84 -12.76
C ALA A 141 16.93 -4.91 -11.56
N ARG A 142 16.26 -3.75 -11.72
CA ARG A 142 16.08 -2.74 -10.68
C ARG A 142 14.70 -2.14 -10.77
N ALA A 143 14.04 -1.98 -9.63
CA ALA A 143 12.75 -1.30 -9.52
C ALA A 143 12.67 -0.46 -8.25
N VAL A 144 11.86 0.59 -8.30
CA VAL A 144 11.50 1.40 -7.13
C VAL A 144 9.98 1.46 -7.07
N THR A 145 9.40 1.05 -5.95
CA THR A 145 7.97 1.19 -5.70
C THR A 145 7.76 2.27 -4.65
N GLY A 146 7.18 3.38 -5.09
CA GLY A 146 6.69 4.45 -4.24
C GLY A 146 5.27 4.18 -3.76
N LEU A 147 4.97 4.60 -2.54
CA LEU A 147 3.68 4.55 -1.90
C LEU A 147 3.37 5.93 -1.31
N GLY A 148 2.17 6.44 -1.62
CA GLY A 148 1.54 7.51 -0.86
C GLY A 148 0.31 6.96 -0.15
N LEU A 149 0.25 7.08 1.19
CA LEU A 149 -0.95 6.79 1.98
C LEU A 149 -1.40 8.02 2.77
N ASN A 150 -2.71 8.23 2.79
CA ASN A 150 -3.31 9.30 3.55
C ASN A 150 -3.44 8.93 5.03
N TRP A 151 -2.89 9.74 5.93
CA TRP A 151 -2.97 9.51 7.37
C TRP A 151 -3.76 10.61 8.08
N ALA A 152 -3.14 11.74 8.38
CA ALA A 152 -3.78 12.93 8.94
C ALA A 152 -3.76 14.13 7.97
N ASN A 153 -3.20 13.97 6.77
CA ASN A 153 -3.16 15.01 5.76
C ASN A 153 -4.55 15.33 5.18
N PRO A 154 -4.75 16.55 4.65
CA PRO A 154 -5.93 16.88 3.86
C PRO A 154 -6.08 15.94 2.65
N VAL A 155 -7.32 15.58 2.36
CA VAL A 155 -7.69 14.75 1.22
C VAL A 155 -8.89 15.36 0.49
N PRO A 156 -9.01 15.17 -0.84
CA PRO A 156 -10.22 15.55 -1.55
C PRO A 156 -11.40 14.66 -1.14
N GLU A 157 -12.62 15.00 -1.54
CA GLU A 157 -13.84 14.24 -1.20
C GLU A 157 -13.83 12.78 -1.65
N THR A 158 -13.08 12.46 -2.71
CA THR A 158 -12.88 11.09 -3.21
C THR A 158 -11.80 10.33 -2.45
N GLY A 159 -11.11 10.99 -1.52
CA GLY A 159 -10.11 10.43 -0.64
C GLY A 159 -10.66 10.11 0.75
N ILE A 160 -9.90 9.28 1.46
CA ILE A 160 -10.12 8.96 2.87
C ILE A 160 -8.76 8.94 3.56
N ASN A 161 -8.72 9.35 4.82
CA ASN A 161 -7.51 9.33 5.64
C ASN A 161 -7.78 8.63 6.99
N ALA A 162 -6.72 8.41 7.76
CA ALA A 162 -6.77 7.70 9.03
C ALA A 162 -7.68 8.36 10.08
N THR A 163 -7.92 9.68 10.01
CA THR A 163 -8.83 10.38 10.94
C THR A 163 -10.28 9.90 10.83
N GLU A 164 -10.69 9.42 9.65
CA GLU A 164 -12.02 8.84 9.43
C GLU A 164 -12.08 7.31 9.62
N LEU A 165 -10.91 6.66 9.61
CA LEU A 165 -10.77 5.21 9.75
C LEU A 165 -10.61 4.79 11.20
N PHE A 166 -9.88 5.57 11.99
CA PHE A 166 -9.52 5.26 13.36
C PHE A 166 -9.94 6.41 14.28
N PRO A 167 -11.25 6.67 14.47
CA PRO A 167 -11.74 7.82 15.24
C PRO A 167 -11.34 7.78 16.71
N ALA A 168 -10.96 6.61 17.24
CA ALA A 168 -10.44 6.44 18.59
C ALA A 168 -9.00 6.93 18.78
N LEU A 169 -8.26 7.19 17.69
CA LEU A 169 -6.93 7.79 17.79
C LEU A 169 -7.08 9.29 17.99
N ALA A 170 -6.44 9.82 19.03
CA ALA A 170 -6.27 11.25 19.19
C ALA A 170 -5.28 11.73 18.11
N PHE A 171 -5.81 12.29 17.03
CA PHE A 171 -5.00 13.07 16.10
C PHE A 171 -4.85 14.48 16.66
N PRO A 172 -3.66 15.12 16.56
CA PRO A 172 -3.55 16.54 16.89
C PRO A 172 -4.61 17.31 16.11
N GLU A 173 -5.29 18.25 16.79
CA GLU A 173 -6.38 19.02 16.18
C GLU A 173 -5.95 19.55 14.81
N ARG A 174 -6.84 19.40 13.83
CA ARG A 174 -6.60 19.88 12.46
C ARG A 174 -6.17 21.34 12.53
N LEU A 175 -5.03 21.66 11.94
CA LEU A 175 -4.62 23.01 11.57
C LEU A 175 -5.56 23.56 10.46
N HIS A 176 -6.84 23.70 10.74
CA HIS A 176 -7.79 24.43 9.90
C HIS A 176 -8.36 25.58 10.72
N ASP A 177 -8.27 26.78 10.15
CA ASP A 177 -8.84 28.07 10.56
C ASP A 177 -7.97 29.08 11.34
N GLN A 178 -6.74 29.31 10.87
CA GLN A 178 -6.05 30.60 11.05
C GLN A 178 -5.34 31.00 9.73
N PRO A 179 -5.92 31.90 8.90
CA PRO A 179 -5.30 32.35 7.64
C PRO A 179 -3.98 33.13 7.81
N ASP A 180 -3.62 33.53 9.03
CA ASP A 180 -2.62 34.57 9.28
C ASP A 180 -1.33 34.10 9.98
N GLN A 181 -1.07 32.79 10.12
CA GLN A 181 0.21 32.29 10.69
C GLN A 181 0.76 31.08 9.93
N PRO A 182 1.68 31.25 8.97
CA PRO A 182 2.15 30.14 8.13
C PRO A 182 3.14 29.18 8.79
N ASP A 183 3.85 29.56 9.85
CA ASP A 183 4.91 28.71 10.41
C ASP A 183 5.07 29.01 11.90
N GLN A 184 4.69 28.06 12.76
CA GLN A 184 5.31 27.72 14.07
C GLN A 184 4.30 26.98 14.95
N LEU A 185 4.78 25.83 15.48
CA LEU A 185 4.27 25.01 16.60
C LEU A 185 3.89 23.58 16.19
N VAL A 186 4.90 22.80 15.82
CA VAL A 186 4.87 21.37 16.17
C VAL A 186 5.21 21.30 17.65
N ASP A 187 4.16 21.15 18.45
CA ASP A 187 4.21 21.21 19.90
C ASP A 187 5.12 20.12 20.50
N ARG A 188 6.03 20.57 21.36
CA ARG A 188 6.95 19.77 22.18
C ARG A 188 6.19 18.77 23.07
N GLN A 189 4.89 18.99 23.27
CA GLN A 189 3.99 18.13 24.04
C GLN A 189 3.59 16.79 23.37
N VAL A 190 3.93 16.56 22.10
CA VAL A 190 3.65 15.30 21.38
C VAL A 190 4.75 14.26 21.59
N VAL A 191 5.98 14.69 21.87
CA VAL A 191 7.11 13.80 22.16
C VAL A 191 6.96 13.19 23.55
N ASP A 192 6.52 13.99 24.54
CA ASP A 192 6.35 13.53 25.93
C ASP A 192 5.17 12.57 26.13
N ARG A 193 4.21 12.51 25.20
CA ARG A 193 2.98 11.70 25.32
C ARG A 193 2.99 10.39 24.54
N LEU A 194 4.04 10.11 23.77
CA LEU A 194 4.21 8.85 23.04
C LEU A 194 5.14 7.84 23.73
N ASP A 195 5.60 8.13 24.96
CA ASP A 195 6.25 7.17 25.86
C ASP A 195 5.41 6.88 27.12
N PRO A 196 4.40 6.00 27.05
CA PRO A 196 3.61 5.61 28.21
C PRO A 196 4.36 4.63 29.15
N LEU A 197 5.62 4.27 28.86
CA LEU A 197 6.38 3.26 29.61
C LEU A 197 7.63 3.81 30.33
N GLY A 198 7.96 5.10 30.18
CA GLY A 198 9.03 5.75 30.94
C GLY A 198 10.39 5.05 30.79
N LEU A 199 10.73 4.60 29.58
CA LEU A 199 11.95 3.81 29.33
C LEU A 199 13.18 4.68 28.99
N LEU A 200 13.11 6.00 29.18
CA LEU A 200 14.22 6.91 28.89
C LEU A 200 15.17 7.19 30.06
N ASP A 201 14.88 6.72 31.27
CA ASP A 201 15.78 6.89 32.42
C ASP A 201 16.34 5.55 32.91
N HIS A 202 17.08 4.79 32.09
CA HIS A 202 17.97 3.71 32.60
C HIS A 202 19.08 3.24 31.64
N TRP A 203 19.59 4.11 30.76
CA TRP A 203 20.75 3.76 29.91
C TRP A 203 21.93 4.69 30.16
N ALA A 204 22.34 4.72 31.43
CA ALA A 204 23.72 4.94 31.82
C ALA A 204 24.09 3.82 32.81
N ASP A 205 25.20 3.14 32.53
CA ASP A 205 25.87 2.18 33.40
C ASP A 205 25.25 0.77 33.49
N ARG A 206 25.83 -0.18 32.73
CA ARG A 206 26.63 -1.29 33.31
C ARG A 206 27.24 -2.17 32.22
N SER A 207 28.56 -2.10 32.15
CA SER A 207 29.42 -3.21 31.79
C SER A 207 29.17 -4.44 32.69
N SER A 208 29.54 -5.61 32.16
CA SER A 208 29.57 -6.94 32.80
C SER A 208 28.22 -7.53 33.23
N ASP A 209 27.69 -8.47 32.45
CA ASP A 209 27.84 -9.89 32.79
C ASP A 209 27.23 -10.83 31.73
N SER A 210 27.96 -11.91 31.48
CA SER A 210 27.69 -13.02 30.59
C SER A 210 26.48 -13.86 31.04
N PHE A 211 25.60 -14.25 30.12
CA PHE A 211 24.62 -15.31 30.34
C PHE A 211 24.76 -16.47 29.35
N ASN A 212 24.78 -17.66 29.94
CA ASN A 212 24.93 -18.98 29.36
C ASN A 212 23.61 -19.51 28.77
N VAL A 213 23.73 -20.39 27.78
CA VAL A 213 22.65 -21.09 27.07
C VAL A 213 22.46 -22.51 27.63
N SER A 214 21.22 -22.96 27.74
CA SER A 214 20.77 -24.35 27.48
C SER A 214 19.22 -24.37 27.48
N ASP A 215 18.58 -24.70 26.36
CA ASP A 215 18.22 -26.02 25.80
C ASP A 215 16.96 -26.65 26.43
N GLY A 216 16.07 -27.18 25.58
CA GLY A 216 14.78 -27.75 25.96
C GLY A 216 13.88 -28.01 24.75
N SER A 217 14.25 -29.03 23.98
CA SER A 217 13.49 -29.66 22.88
C SER A 217 12.29 -30.49 23.35
N HIS A 218 11.29 -30.70 22.46
CA HIS A 218 10.59 -31.96 22.09
C HIS A 218 9.08 -31.84 21.70
N PRO A 219 8.51 -32.81 20.91
CA PRO A 219 7.75 -32.52 19.69
C PRO A 219 6.39 -33.28 19.54
N LEU A 220 5.81 -33.18 18.33
CA LEU A 220 5.19 -34.25 17.49
C LEU A 220 3.71 -34.13 17.10
N ASN A 221 3.53 -34.16 15.76
CA ASN A 221 2.66 -35.00 14.92
C ASN A 221 1.12 -34.87 14.92
N GLY A 222 0.59 -34.82 13.69
CA GLY A 222 -0.76 -35.25 13.34
C GLY A 222 -1.11 -34.99 11.87
N ALA A 223 -0.95 -36.01 11.02
CA ALA A 223 -1.34 -36.02 9.60
C ALA A 223 -2.83 -36.35 9.42
N GLY A 224 -3.42 -35.96 8.28
CA GLY A 224 -4.70 -36.55 7.83
C GLY A 224 -5.38 -35.76 6.70
N ALA A 225 -5.39 -36.37 5.51
CA ALA A 225 -5.94 -35.85 4.25
C ALA A 225 -7.49 -35.75 4.22
N LEU A 226 -8.03 -34.98 3.28
CA LEU A 226 -9.14 -35.39 2.39
C LEU A 226 -9.33 -34.37 1.24
N ALA A 227 -9.60 -34.92 0.05
CA ALA A 227 -9.70 -34.23 -1.23
C ALA A 227 -11.16 -33.97 -1.65
N ASN A 228 -11.30 -33.09 -2.64
CA ASN A 228 -12.40 -32.93 -3.61
C ASN A 228 -13.74 -32.33 -3.14
N GLN A 229 -14.05 -31.12 -3.61
CA GLN A 229 -15.20 -30.89 -4.50
C GLN A 229 -15.12 -29.52 -5.19
N ALA A 230 -15.36 -29.54 -6.49
CA ALA A 230 -15.36 -28.38 -7.37
C ALA A 230 -16.75 -27.70 -7.44
N ASN A 231 -16.71 -26.43 -7.81
CA ASN A 231 -17.71 -25.72 -8.61
C ASN A 231 -18.97 -25.21 -7.91
N GLN A 232 -18.96 -23.92 -7.54
CA GLN A 232 -20.09 -23.00 -7.74
C GLN A 232 -19.59 -21.55 -7.64
N LEU A 233 -19.85 -20.78 -8.70
CA LEU A 233 -19.64 -19.33 -8.79
C LEU A 233 -20.47 -18.62 -7.72
N ASN A 234 -19.86 -18.32 -6.57
CA ASN A 234 -20.38 -17.36 -5.62
C ASN A 234 -19.52 -16.11 -5.70
N THR A 235 -20.00 -15.11 -6.42
CA THR A 235 -19.54 -13.73 -6.25
C THR A 235 -19.84 -13.37 -4.79
N PRO A 236 -18.85 -13.02 -3.95
CA PRO A 236 -19.15 -12.58 -2.59
C PRO A 236 -20.03 -11.32 -2.68
N PRO A 237 -21.08 -11.20 -1.85
CA PRO A 237 -21.87 -9.98 -1.82
C PRO A 237 -20.96 -8.81 -1.44
N LEU A 238 -21.13 -7.69 -2.13
CA LEU A 238 -20.61 -6.40 -1.68
C LEU A 238 -21.15 -6.16 -0.27
N LEU A 239 -20.28 -6.29 0.73
CA LEU A 239 -20.65 -6.00 2.12
C LEU A 239 -21.16 -4.55 2.19
N PRO A 240 -22.32 -4.29 2.84
CA PRO A 240 -22.79 -2.93 3.03
C PRO A 240 -21.77 -2.10 3.81
N PRO A 241 -21.68 -0.76 3.61
CA PRO A 241 -20.59 0.08 4.10
C PRO A 241 -20.41 0.21 5.62
N THR A 242 -21.14 -0.54 6.46
CA THR A 242 -21.35 -0.14 7.87
C THR A 242 -20.98 -1.13 8.96
N ASP A 243 -20.61 -2.38 8.70
CA ASP A 243 -20.24 -3.29 9.80
C ASP A 243 -18.81 -3.80 9.64
N PHE A 244 -17.89 -3.10 10.31
CA PHE A 244 -16.52 -3.56 10.53
C PHE A 244 -16.58 -4.89 11.30
N PRO A 245 -15.92 -5.97 10.84
CA PRO A 245 -15.84 -7.17 11.66
C PRO A 245 -15.14 -6.81 12.98
N ALA A 246 -15.81 -7.11 14.08
CA ALA A 246 -15.32 -6.92 15.45
C ALA A 246 -14.09 -7.80 15.78
N GLU A 247 -13.66 -8.65 14.85
CA GLU A 247 -12.50 -9.52 14.99
C GLU A 247 -11.41 -9.09 14.00
N GLY A 248 -10.66 -8.06 14.39
CA GLY A 248 -9.47 -7.60 13.68
C GLY A 248 -8.40 -7.26 14.71
N GLY A 249 -7.12 -7.45 14.38
CA GLY A 249 -6.00 -7.11 15.28
C GLY A 249 -6.08 -5.67 15.82
N PRO A 250 -5.25 -5.32 16.83
CA PRO A 250 -5.30 -3.99 17.44
C PRO A 250 -5.16 -2.91 16.37
N PRO A 251 -5.94 -1.80 16.46
CA PRO A 251 -5.95 -0.75 15.46
C PRO A 251 -4.53 -0.19 15.27
N ILE A 252 -4.22 0.29 14.07
CA ILE A 252 -2.94 0.94 13.78
C ILE A 252 -2.85 2.22 14.63
N ARG A 253 -1.85 2.35 15.51
CA ARG A 253 -1.82 3.41 16.54
C ARG A 253 -1.04 4.66 16.14
N SER A 254 -0.15 4.54 15.16
CA SER A 254 0.74 5.63 14.78
C SER A 254 1.15 5.55 13.31
N LEU A 255 1.65 6.67 12.79
CA LEU A 255 2.24 6.72 11.45
C LEU A 255 3.49 5.81 11.33
N ALA A 256 4.24 5.63 12.43
CA ALA A 256 5.41 4.75 12.45
C ALA A 256 5.00 3.27 12.40
N GLU A 257 3.93 2.88 13.11
CA GLU A 257 3.36 1.54 13.02
C GLU A 257 2.82 1.27 11.61
N LEU A 258 2.13 2.25 11.00
CA LEU A 258 1.70 2.14 9.60
C LEU A 258 2.88 1.95 8.65
N ALA A 259 3.95 2.74 8.81
CA ALA A 259 5.15 2.63 7.98
C ALA A 259 5.79 1.24 8.11
N ALA A 260 5.89 0.70 9.32
CA ALA A 260 6.42 -0.64 9.54
C ALA A 260 5.56 -1.74 8.90
N LEU A 261 4.23 -1.64 9.02
CA LEU A 261 3.28 -2.56 8.36
C LEU A 261 3.38 -2.47 6.84
N VAL A 262 3.52 -1.26 6.30
CA VAL A 262 3.75 -1.04 4.88
C VAL A 262 5.04 -1.72 4.42
N ILE A 263 6.13 -1.53 5.14
CA ILE A 263 7.42 -2.14 4.79
C ILE A 263 7.31 -3.68 4.85
N ALA A 264 6.67 -4.23 5.88
CA ALA A 264 6.42 -5.66 6.01
C ALA A 264 5.54 -6.20 4.86
N GLY A 265 4.50 -5.46 4.45
CA GLY A 265 3.64 -5.84 3.35
C GLY A 265 4.35 -5.80 1.99
N LEU A 266 5.19 -4.78 1.75
CA LEU A 266 6.03 -4.75 0.55
C LEU A 266 7.02 -5.93 0.53
N ASP A 267 7.61 -6.29 1.67
CA ASP A 267 8.51 -7.44 1.82
C ASP A 267 7.79 -8.76 1.56
N ARG A 268 6.57 -8.92 2.11
CA ARG A 268 5.69 -10.08 1.86
C ARG A 268 5.39 -10.23 0.37
N GLY A 269 4.98 -9.15 -0.31
CA GLY A 269 4.68 -9.16 -1.74
C GLY A 269 5.89 -9.53 -2.60
N ASP A 270 7.03 -8.89 -2.33
CA ASP A 270 8.30 -9.15 -3.01
C ASP A 270 8.74 -10.61 -2.86
N ARG A 271 8.75 -11.12 -1.61
CA ARG A 271 9.10 -12.52 -1.34
C ARG A 271 8.21 -13.47 -2.11
N GLN A 272 6.89 -13.27 -2.05
CA GLN A 272 5.93 -14.14 -2.70
C GLN A 272 6.13 -14.18 -4.22
N LEU A 273 6.33 -13.01 -4.84
CA LEU A 273 6.64 -12.91 -6.27
C LEU A 273 7.95 -13.62 -6.63
N GLN A 274 9.01 -13.45 -5.84
CA GLN A 274 10.31 -14.08 -6.09
C GLN A 274 10.28 -15.60 -5.92
N THR A 275 9.53 -16.13 -4.95
CA THR A 275 9.52 -17.56 -4.64
C THR A 275 8.51 -18.35 -5.46
N GLY A 276 7.36 -17.76 -5.77
CA GLY A 276 6.22 -18.46 -6.38
C GLY A 276 5.65 -17.81 -7.63
N GLY A 277 6.17 -16.66 -8.05
CA GLY A 277 5.60 -15.90 -9.17
C GLY A 277 4.19 -15.36 -8.87
N ILE A 278 3.54 -14.78 -9.88
CA ILE A 278 2.18 -14.23 -9.74
C ILE A 278 1.14 -15.28 -9.34
N GLU A 279 1.28 -16.52 -9.81
CA GLU A 279 0.33 -17.61 -9.52
C GLU A 279 0.19 -17.89 -8.03
N SER A 280 1.24 -17.60 -7.25
CA SER A 280 1.26 -17.83 -5.81
C SER A 280 0.46 -16.82 -4.99
N PHE A 281 -0.02 -15.73 -5.59
CA PHE A 281 -0.84 -14.73 -4.89
C PHE A 281 -2.04 -14.20 -5.70
N LEU A 282 -2.19 -14.57 -6.97
CA LEU A 282 -3.22 -14.01 -7.84
C LEU A 282 -4.64 -14.28 -7.31
N ALA A 283 -4.91 -15.48 -6.79
CA ALA A 283 -6.20 -15.81 -6.20
C ALA A 283 -6.56 -14.88 -5.04
N ASP A 284 -5.67 -14.77 -4.04
CA ASP A 284 -5.82 -13.85 -2.90
C ASP A 284 -5.90 -12.38 -3.34
N TYR A 285 -5.14 -11.97 -4.37
CA TYR A 285 -5.23 -10.61 -4.93
C TYR A 285 -6.65 -10.33 -5.44
N LEU A 286 -7.29 -11.30 -6.10
CA LEU A 286 -8.65 -11.14 -6.62
C LEU A 286 -9.69 -11.01 -5.50
N GLU A 287 -9.46 -11.58 -4.32
CA GLU A 287 -10.31 -11.37 -3.13
C GLU A 287 -10.18 -9.97 -2.53
N LEU A 288 -9.07 -9.28 -2.81
CA LEU A 288 -8.88 -7.88 -2.45
C LEU A 288 -9.49 -6.92 -3.47
N LEU A 289 -9.77 -7.38 -4.69
CA LEU A 289 -10.01 -6.54 -5.86
C LEU A 289 -11.46 -6.02 -5.94
N GLU A 290 -11.65 -4.73 -5.69
CA GLU A 290 -12.95 -4.04 -5.83
C GLU A 290 -13.34 -3.81 -7.30
N THR A 291 -12.38 -3.90 -8.23
CA THR A 291 -12.63 -3.69 -9.66
C THR A 291 -13.52 -4.78 -10.27
N CYS A 292 -13.47 -6.01 -9.77
CA CYS A 292 -14.28 -7.11 -10.29
C CYS A 292 -15.79 -6.83 -10.11
N GLY A 293 -16.58 -7.14 -11.14
CA GLY A 293 -18.02 -6.87 -11.18
C GLY A 293 -18.39 -5.46 -11.64
N ARG A 294 -17.43 -4.52 -11.71
CA ARG A 294 -17.69 -3.16 -12.20
C ARG A 294 -17.79 -3.13 -13.73
N SER A 295 -18.67 -2.26 -14.24
CA SER A 295 -18.80 -2.03 -15.68
C SER A 295 -17.61 -1.24 -16.24
N VAL A 296 -17.15 -1.64 -17.42
CA VAL A 296 -16.04 -0.99 -18.16
C VAL A 296 -16.53 -0.67 -19.57
N GLN A 297 -16.50 0.61 -19.94
CA GLN A 297 -16.82 1.06 -21.29
C GLN A 297 -15.59 0.94 -22.19
N VAL A 298 -15.72 0.20 -23.28
CA VAL A 298 -14.70 0.00 -24.32
C VAL A 298 -15.29 0.38 -25.67
N GLY A 299 -15.01 1.60 -26.13
CA GLY A 299 -15.72 2.17 -27.29
C GLY A 299 -17.22 2.30 -26.97
N ASP A 300 -18.07 1.78 -27.86
CA ASP A 300 -19.54 1.79 -27.68
C ASP A 300 -20.06 0.55 -26.92
N ARG A 301 -19.17 -0.31 -26.43
CA ARG A 301 -19.52 -1.57 -25.75
C ARG A 301 -19.29 -1.48 -24.26
N THR A 302 -20.25 -1.97 -23.49
CA THR A 302 -20.11 -2.13 -22.04
C THR A 302 -19.73 -3.58 -21.72
N GLY A 303 -18.56 -3.76 -21.10
CA GLY A 303 -18.12 -5.02 -20.53
C GLY A 303 -18.15 -4.99 -19.00
N ILE A 304 -17.86 -6.13 -18.38
CA ILE A 304 -17.71 -6.29 -16.93
C ILE A 304 -16.30 -6.76 -16.64
N ALA A 305 -15.63 -6.13 -15.67
CA ALA A 305 -14.34 -6.62 -15.18
C ALA A 305 -14.53 -7.95 -14.44
N VAL A 306 -13.80 -9.00 -14.85
CA VAL A 306 -13.96 -10.38 -14.33
C VAL A 306 -12.69 -10.95 -13.69
N GLY A 307 -11.58 -10.22 -13.73
CA GLY A 307 -10.34 -10.64 -13.07
C GLY A 307 -9.10 -9.98 -13.66
N ILE A 308 -7.94 -10.55 -13.35
CA ILE A 308 -6.63 -10.10 -13.80
C ILE A 308 -5.88 -11.28 -14.43
N THR A 309 -5.14 -11.05 -15.53
CA THR A 309 -4.29 -12.08 -16.16
C THR A 309 -2.98 -12.25 -15.39
N PRO A 310 -2.23 -13.36 -15.59
CA PRO A 310 -0.86 -13.49 -15.06
C PRO A 310 0.13 -12.41 -15.57
N ARG A 311 -0.21 -11.68 -16.64
CA ARG A 311 0.56 -10.51 -17.12
C ARG A 311 0.12 -9.21 -16.44
N GLY A 312 -0.87 -9.26 -15.56
CA GLY A 312 -1.40 -8.13 -14.82
C GLY A 312 -2.41 -7.28 -15.59
N GLU A 313 -2.97 -7.79 -16.68
CA GLU A 313 -3.97 -7.12 -17.50
C GLU A 313 -5.36 -7.31 -16.90
N LEU A 314 -6.22 -6.29 -17.02
CA LEU A 314 -7.61 -6.37 -16.61
C LEU A 314 -8.41 -7.20 -17.61
N ARG A 315 -9.07 -8.23 -17.11
CA ARG A 315 -9.95 -9.13 -17.88
C ARG A 315 -11.34 -8.52 -17.94
N VAL A 316 -11.85 -8.22 -19.14
CA VAL A 316 -13.17 -7.65 -19.37
C VAL A 316 -14.01 -8.58 -20.24
N LYS A 317 -15.16 -9.00 -19.73
CA LYS A 317 -16.11 -9.88 -20.43
C LYS A 317 -17.31 -9.08 -20.93
N PHE A 318 -17.68 -9.26 -22.19
CA PHE A 318 -18.87 -8.64 -22.78
C PHE A 318 -20.05 -9.61 -22.79
N SER A 319 -21.26 -9.08 -22.64
CA SER A 319 -22.51 -9.88 -22.61
C SER A 319 -23.00 -10.32 -24.00
N ASP A 320 -22.50 -9.68 -25.06
CA ASP A 320 -23.00 -9.78 -26.42
C ASP A 320 -22.42 -10.95 -27.24
N GLN A 321 -21.34 -11.60 -26.79
CA GLN A 321 -20.74 -12.74 -27.48
C GLN A 321 -20.27 -13.82 -26.51
N LEU A 322 -20.62 -15.08 -26.80
CA LEU A 322 -20.03 -16.25 -26.14
C LEU A 322 -18.50 -16.21 -26.37
N ALA A 323 -17.75 -15.82 -25.34
CA ALA A 323 -16.29 -15.98 -25.17
C ALA A 323 -15.32 -14.88 -25.66
N ALA A 324 -15.76 -13.69 -26.09
CA ALA A 324 -14.82 -12.59 -26.34
C ALA A 324 -14.45 -11.87 -25.03
N GLU A 325 -13.43 -12.37 -24.33
CA GLU A 325 -12.78 -11.64 -23.25
C GLU A 325 -11.70 -10.70 -23.83
N LEU A 326 -11.66 -9.46 -23.34
CA LEU A 326 -10.64 -8.48 -23.69
C LEU A 326 -9.68 -8.30 -22.51
N HIS A 327 -8.39 -8.30 -22.80
CA HIS A 327 -7.36 -8.01 -21.81
C HIS A 327 -6.86 -6.58 -22.00
N LEU A 328 -6.97 -5.77 -20.95
CA LEU A 328 -6.62 -4.35 -20.96
C LEU A 328 -5.36 -4.13 -20.12
N PRO A 329 -4.26 -3.60 -20.70
CA PRO A 329 -3.04 -3.37 -19.94
C PRO A 329 -3.21 -2.24 -18.90
N PRO A 330 -2.41 -2.21 -17.83
CA PRO A 330 -2.43 -1.13 -16.84
C PRO A 330 -2.47 0.28 -17.47
N GLY A 331 -3.47 1.07 -17.09
CA GLY A 331 -3.70 2.43 -17.62
C GLY A 331 -4.64 2.54 -18.80
N ALA A 332 -5.08 1.40 -19.35
CA ALA A 332 -6.12 1.36 -20.37
C ALA A 332 -7.49 1.80 -19.87
N VAL A 333 -7.77 1.73 -18.56
CA VAL A 333 -9.08 2.06 -17.97
C VAL A 333 -8.95 3.05 -16.83
N ARG A 334 -9.86 4.02 -16.78
CA ARG A 334 -10.07 4.89 -15.62
C ARG A 334 -11.37 4.48 -14.93
N LEU A 335 -11.25 4.02 -13.69
CA LEU A 335 -12.38 3.72 -12.82
C LEU A 335 -12.62 4.90 -11.87
N GLY A 336 -13.87 5.16 -11.50
CA GLY A 336 -14.26 6.18 -10.50
C GLY A 336 -14.01 5.74 -9.05
N TYR A 337 -14.10 6.69 -8.11
CA TYR A 337 -14.15 6.42 -6.66
C TYR A 337 -15.48 6.89 -6.09
N ALA A 338 -15.87 6.30 -4.95
CA ALA A 338 -16.93 6.86 -4.12
C ALA A 338 -16.54 8.25 -3.60
N ARG A 339 -17.53 9.01 -3.14
CA ARG A 339 -17.36 10.34 -2.54
C ARG A 339 -17.66 10.29 -1.05
N SER A 340 -17.17 11.28 -0.31
CA SER A 340 -17.52 11.47 1.10
C SER A 340 -19.03 11.53 1.28
N PRO A 341 -19.61 10.93 2.35
CA PRO A 341 -21.04 11.06 2.66
C PRO A 341 -21.51 12.50 2.88
N GLN A 342 -20.56 13.42 3.11
CA GLN A 342 -20.81 14.86 3.27
C GLN A 342 -20.74 15.65 1.95
N SER A 343 -20.44 14.98 0.83
CA SER A 343 -20.38 15.64 -0.48
C SER A 343 -21.79 16.07 -0.93
N PRO A 344 -21.96 17.32 -1.41
CA PRO A 344 -23.24 17.79 -1.94
C PRO A 344 -23.59 17.18 -3.31
N ASP A 345 -22.61 16.57 -3.98
CA ASP A 345 -22.76 15.99 -5.31
C ASP A 345 -23.16 14.50 -5.27
N PRO A 346 -23.89 14.00 -6.28
CA PRO A 346 -24.22 12.59 -6.39
C PRO A 346 -22.96 11.72 -6.55
N PRO A 347 -23.00 10.43 -6.13
CA PRO A 347 -21.88 9.52 -6.26
C PRO A 347 -21.42 9.41 -7.72
N SER A 348 -20.10 9.29 -7.92
CA SER A 348 -19.53 9.09 -9.25
C SER A 348 -20.12 7.82 -9.89
N PRO A 349 -20.32 7.79 -11.22
CA PRO A 349 -20.83 6.60 -11.89
C PRO A 349 -19.93 5.40 -11.61
N ASP A 350 -20.55 4.25 -11.37
CA ASP A 350 -19.82 3.05 -10.99
C ASP A 350 -19.03 2.43 -12.17
N SER A 351 -19.27 2.94 -13.38
CA SER A 351 -18.62 2.55 -14.63
C SER A 351 -17.24 3.20 -14.82
N GLY A 352 -16.27 2.42 -15.26
CA GLY A 352 -15.00 2.94 -15.79
C GLY A 352 -15.02 3.18 -17.29
N GLU A 353 -14.15 4.06 -17.78
CA GLU A 353 -13.99 4.37 -19.21
C GLU A 353 -12.58 4.01 -19.68
N VAL A 354 -12.48 3.43 -20.88
CA VAL A 354 -11.18 3.23 -21.54
C VAL A 354 -10.55 4.57 -21.89
N THR A 355 -9.26 4.71 -21.60
CA THR A 355 -8.49 5.91 -21.90
C THR A 355 -8.18 6.02 -23.39
N ASP A 356 -7.99 7.25 -23.89
CA ASP A 356 -7.68 7.52 -25.30
C ASP A 356 -6.42 6.81 -25.82
N CYS A 357 -5.60 6.23 -24.93
CA CYS A 357 -4.41 5.43 -25.26
C CYS A 357 -4.72 4.15 -26.07
N LEU A 358 -6.00 3.74 -26.20
CA LEU A 358 -6.44 2.62 -27.03
C LEU A 358 -7.27 3.05 -28.25
N LYS A 359 -7.44 4.36 -28.50
CA LYS A 359 -8.27 4.86 -29.63
C LYS A 359 -7.53 4.90 -30.98
N ASN A 360 -6.25 4.56 -31.04
CA ASN A 360 -5.52 4.32 -32.29
C ASN A 360 -4.54 3.16 -32.11
N PRO A 361 -4.83 1.96 -32.66
CA PRO A 361 -3.92 0.82 -32.66
C PRO A 361 -2.68 1.04 -33.55
#